data_AF-A0A261RJY9-F1
#
_entry.id   AF-A0A261RJY9-F1
#
_cell.length_a   1.000
_cell.length_b   1.000
_cell.length_c   1.000
_cell.angle_alpha   90.00
_cell.angle_beta   90.00
_cell.angle_gamma   90.00
#
_symmetry.space_group_name_H-M   'P 1'
#
loop_
_entity.id
_entity.type
_entity.pdbx_description
1 polymer ?
#
loop_
_entity_poly.entity_id
_entity_poly.type
_entity_poly.pdbx_seq_one_letter_code
_entity_poly.pdbx_strand_id
1 'polypeptide(L)'
;MDIQEQIAVIVHTISHQGGRIDALNGVLASVLQVAKASPGLREAIEGQLEQQYSSLLARSENPQYVAGFESVREAVLGALK
;
A
#
# COMPACT_ATOMS: atom_id res chain seq x y z
N MET A 1 -4.45 -28.96 18.46
CA MET A 1 -4.13 -28.73 17.04
C MET A 1 -2.66 -28.96 16.88
N ASP A 2 -2.30 -29.91 16.02
CA ASP A 2 -0.90 -30.26 15.74
C ASP A 2 -0.14 -29.05 15.14
N ILE A 3 1.18 -29.01 15.31
CA ILE A 3 2.03 -27.94 14.78
C ILE A 3 1.94 -27.90 13.25
N GLN A 4 1.82 -29.04 12.58
CA GLN A 4 1.65 -29.09 11.12
C GLN A 4 0.32 -28.47 10.68
N GLU A 5 -0.76 -28.71 11.42
CA GLU A 5 -2.06 -28.08 11.17
C GLU A 5 -2.01 -26.56 11.37
N GLN A 6 -1.29 -26.08 12.40
CA GLN A 6 -1.06 -24.64 12.61
C GLN A 6 -0.31 -24.00 11.44
N ILE A 7 0.77 -24.64 10.97
CA ILE A 7 1.53 -24.16 9.82
C ILE A 7 0.66 -24.09 8.57
N ALA A 8 -0.14 -25.13 8.30
CA ALA A 8 -1.03 -25.17 7.14
C ALA A 8 -2.05 -24.02 7.15
N VAL A 9 -2.65 -23.73 8.31
CA VAL A 9 -3.59 -22.60 8.47
C VAL A 9 -2.87 -21.26 8.25
N ILE A 10 -1.66 -21.09 8.78
CA ILE A 10 -0.86 -19.87 8.58
C ILE A 10 -0.53 -19.66 7.10
N VAL A 11 -0.04 -20.70 6.42
CA VAL A 11 0.30 -20.65 4.98
C VAL A 11 -0.93 -20.30 4.15
N HIS A 12 -2.06 -20.98 4.41
CA HIS A 12 -3.32 -20.68 3.72
C HIS A 12 -3.75 -19.23 3.95
N THR A 13 -3.65 -18.73 5.18
CA THR A 13 -4.02 -17.35 5.52
C THR A 13 -3.12 -16.33 4.82
N ILE A 14 -1.80 -16.55 4.81
CA ILE A 14 -0.83 -15.69 4.12
C ILE A 14 -1.10 -15.68 2.61
N SER A 15 -1.32 -16.85 2.01
CA SER A 15 -1.62 -16.96 0.58
C SER A 15 -2.92 -16.23 0.21
N HIS A 16 -3.97 -16.42 1.00
CA HIS A 16 -5.24 -15.74 0.79
C HIS A 16 -5.11 -14.21 0.93
N GLN A 17 -4.38 -13.74 1.95
CA GLN A 17 -4.09 -12.32 2.13
C GLN A 17 -3.26 -11.76 0.97
N GLY A 18 -2.25 -12.50 0.48
CA GLY A 18 -1.46 -12.14 -0.69
C GLY A 18 -2.32 -11.92 -1.92
N GLY A 19 -3.21 -12.86 -2.25
CA GLY A 19 -4.12 -12.72 -3.39
C GLY A 19 -5.07 -11.51 -3.27
N ARG A 20 -5.50 -11.15 -2.05
CA ARG A 20 -6.29 -9.93 -1.83
C ARG A 20 -5.47 -8.66 -2.01
N ILE A 21 -4.20 -8.65 -1.59
CA ILE A 21 -3.28 -7.52 -1.80
C ILE A 21 -3.03 -7.32 -3.29
N ASP A 22 -2.81 -8.38 -4.05
CA ASP A 22 -2.61 -8.31 -5.50
C ASP A 22 -3.84 -7.72 -6.21
N ALA A 23 -5.04 -8.16 -5.82
CA ALA A 23 -6.28 -7.61 -6.35
C ALA A 23 -6.44 -6.11 -6.03
N LEU A 24 -6.14 -5.70 -4.80
CA LEU A 24 -6.16 -4.29 -4.40
C LEU A 24 -5.14 -3.46 -5.18
N ASN A 25 -3.95 -3.99 -5.41
CA ASN A 25 -2.92 -3.32 -6.23
C ASN A 25 -3.39 -3.14 -7.67
N GLY A 26 -4.06 -4.13 -8.27
CA GLY A 26 -4.64 -4.01 -9.61
C GLY A 26 -5.72 -2.93 -9.71
N VAL A 27 -6.61 -2.85 -8.71
CA VAL A 27 -7.64 -1.80 -8.62
C VAL A 27 -6.99 -0.43 -8.46
N LEU A 28 -6.02 -0.29 -7.55
CA LEU A 28 -5.30 0.97 -7.33
C LEU A 28 -4.58 1.42 -8.61
N ALA A 29 -3.90 0.51 -9.31
CA ALA A 29 -3.24 0.81 -10.57
C ALA A 29 -4.23 1.34 -11.62
N SER A 30 -5.42 0.74 -11.72
CA SER A 30 -6.47 1.19 -12.65
C SER A 30 -6.96 2.60 -12.31
N VAL A 31 -7.12 2.91 -11.02
CA VAL A 31 -7.49 4.27 -10.56
C VAL A 31 -6.38 5.27 -10.83
N LEU A 32 -5.12 4.91 -10.58
CA LEU A 32 -3.98 5.80 -10.81
C LEU A 32 -3.79 6.11 -12.31
N GLN A 33 -4.10 5.20 -13.21
CA GLN A 33 -4.11 5.49 -14.66
C GLN A 33 -5.11 6.59 -15.02
N VAL A 34 -6.30 6.56 -14.42
CA VAL A 34 -7.30 7.63 -14.61
C VAL A 34 -6.80 8.94 -14.00
N ALA A 35 -6.21 8.88 -12.80
CA ALA A 35 -5.67 10.05 -12.12
C ALA A 35 -4.52 10.71 -12.87
N LYS A 36 -3.65 9.91 -13.51
CA LYS A 36 -2.51 10.40 -14.32
C LYS A 36 -2.95 11.32 -15.47
N ALA A 37 -4.14 11.09 -16.03
CA ALA A 37 -4.69 11.93 -17.10
C ALA A 37 -5.30 13.26 -16.60
N SER A 38 -5.38 13.47 -15.28
CA SER A 38 -5.99 14.66 -14.67
C SER A 38 -4.98 15.35 -13.74
N PRO A 39 -4.32 16.45 -14.18
CA PRO A 39 -3.28 17.12 -13.41
C PRO A 39 -3.69 17.52 -11.99
N GLY A 40 -4.90 18.07 -11.82
CA GLY A 40 -5.40 18.47 -10.50
C GLY A 40 -5.63 17.28 -9.56
N LEU A 41 -6.07 16.13 -10.09
CA LEU A 41 -6.22 14.91 -9.28
C LEU A 41 -4.86 14.32 -8.92
N ARG A 42 -3.91 14.34 -9.85
CA ARG A 42 -2.53 13.92 -9.59
C ARG A 42 -1.92 14.73 -8.44
N GLU A 43 -1.93 16.06 -8.55
CA GLU A 43 -1.37 16.96 -7.53
C GLU A 43 -2.06 16.79 -6.17
N ALA A 44 -3.38 16.59 -6.15
CA ALA A 44 -4.11 16.32 -4.92
C ALA A 44 -3.66 15.00 -4.26
N ILE A 45 -3.43 13.93 -5.04
CA ILE A 45 -2.94 12.66 -4.51
C ILE A 45 -1.51 12.82 -3.98
N GLU A 46 -0.63 13.49 -4.71
CA GLU A 46 0.76 13.77 -4.30
C GLU A 46 0.80 14.52 -2.96
N GLY A 47 0.05 15.62 -2.85
CA GLY A 47 -0.02 16.41 -1.63
C GLY A 47 -0.61 15.66 -0.44
N GLN A 48 -1.67 14.86 -0.68
CA GLN A 48 -2.29 14.05 0.38
C GLN A 48 -1.32 12.97 0.91
N LEU A 49 -0.55 12.34 0.02
CA LEU A 49 0.45 11.34 0.37
C LEU A 49 1.59 11.94 1.21
N GLU A 50 2.07 13.13 0.85
CA GLU A 50 3.12 13.84 1.59
C GLU A 50 2.64 14.26 2.98
N GLN A 51 1.40 14.78 3.08
CA GLN A 51 0.80 15.12 4.36
C GLN A 51 0.64 13.90 5.27
N GLN A 52 0.17 12.78 4.72
CA GLN A 52 0.03 11.52 5.46
C GLN A 52 1.37 10.99 5.92
N TYR A 53 2.39 11.02 5.06
CA TYR A 53 3.74 10.57 5.42
C TYR A 53 4.34 11.42 6.54
N SER A 54 4.26 12.75 6.42
CA SER A 54 4.74 13.67 7.45
C SER A 54 4.03 13.45 8.79
N SER A 55 2.71 13.28 8.75
CA SER A 55 1.91 12.96 9.93
C SER A 55 2.29 11.61 10.52
N LEU A 56 2.62 10.63 9.68
CA LEU A 56 3.04 9.31 10.11
C LEU A 56 4.41 9.35 10.80
N LEU A 57 5.38 10.06 10.22
CA LEU A 57 6.70 10.26 10.81
C LEU A 57 6.64 10.91 12.18
N ALA A 58 5.72 11.86 12.38
CA ALA A 58 5.59 12.58 13.64
C ALA A 58 5.00 11.74 14.78
N ARG A 59 4.24 10.68 14.47
CA ARG A 59 3.41 9.96 15.47
C ARG A 59 3.71 8.47 15.59
N SER A 60 4.37 7.86 14.60
CA SER A 60 4.55 6.41 14.56
C SER A 60 5.76 5.98 15.37
N GLU A 61 5.54 5.08 16.33
CA GLU A 61 6.61 4.39 17.05
C GLU A 61 7.07 3.10 16.35
N ASN A 62 6.45 2.75 15.21
CA ASN A 62 6.76 1.54 14.45
C ASN A 62 7.54 1.87 13.16
N PRO A 63 8.88 1.64 13.13
CA PRO A 63 9.70 1.94 11.96
C PRO A 63 9.39 1.08 10.74
N GLN A 64 8.95 -0.16 10.94
CA GLN A 64 8.63 -1.08 9.84
C GLN A 64 7.37 -0.63 9.12
N TYR A 65 6.38 -0.12 9.86
CA TYR A 65 5.18 0.45 9.27
C TYR A 65 5.49 1.74 8.49
N VAL A 66 6.36 2.60 9.02
CA VAL A 66 6.82 3.81 8.32
C VAL A 66 7.49 3.45 6.99
N ALA A 67 8.43 2.51 7.01
CA ALA A 67 9.13 2.05 5.81
C ALA A 67 8.18 1.41 4.78
N GLY A 68 7.20 0.63 5.25
CA GLY A 68 6.17 0.05 4.39
C GLY A 68 5.30 1.13 3.72
N PHE A 69 4.87 2.14 4.48
CA PHE A 69 4.12 3.27 3.92
C PHE A 69 4.94 4.05 2.90
N GLU A 70 6.21 4.34 3.21
CA GLU A 70 7.12 5.02 2.30
C GLU A 70 7.29 4.27 0.98
N SER A 71 7.51 2.95 1.02
CA SER A 71 7.63 2.13 -0.18
C SER A 71 6.36 2.18 -1.06
N VAL A 72 5.17 2.11 -0.45
CA VAL A 72 3.91 2.23 -1.19
C VAL A 72 3.71 3.64 -1.76
N ARG A 73 4.03 4.68 -0.97
CA ARG A 73 4.00 6.08 -1.42
C ARG A 73 4.83 6.26 -2.69
N GLU A 74 6.07 5.76 -2.69
CA GLU A 74 6.96 5.87 -3.83
C GLU A 74 6.43 5.14 -5.07
N ALA A 75 5.84 3.95 -4.89
CA ALA A 75 5.20 3.22 -5.98
C ALA A 75 4.03 4.02 -6.60
N VAL A 76 3.18 4.63 -5.76
CA VAL A 76 2.06 5.47 -6.22
C VAL A 76 2.56 6.71 -6.95
N LEU A 77 3.54 7.44 -6.39
CA LEU A 77 4.15 8.60 -7.03
C LEU A 77 4.82 8.22 -8.36
N GLY A 78 5.43 7.04 -8.44
CA GLY A 78 5.99 6.50 -9.67
C GLY A 78 4.93 6.23 -10.75
N ALA A 79 3.77 5.69 -10.36
CA ALA A 79 2.68 5.40 -11.29
C ALA A 79 1.95 6.66 -11.80
N LEU A 80 2.01 7.76 -11.05
CA LEU A 80 1.41 9.05 -11.40
C LEU A 80 2.26 9.92 -12.35
N LYS A 81 3.55 9.61 -12.48
CA LYS A 81 4.47 10.21 -13.47
C LYS A 81 4.25 9.59 -14.83
#